data_AF-A0AA88DAP4-F1
#
_entry.id   AF-A0AA88DAP4-F1
#
_cell.length_a   1.000
_cell.length_b   1.000
_cell.length_c   1.000
_cell.angle_alpha   90.00
_cell.angle_beta   90.00
_cell.angle_gamma   90.00
#
_symmetry.space_group_name_H-M   'P 1'
#
loop_
_entity.id
_entity.type
_entity.pdbx_description
1 polymer ?
#
loop_
_entity_poly.entity_id
_entity_poly.type
_entity_poly.pdbx_seq_one_letter_code
_entity_poly.pdbx_strand_id
1 'polypeptide(L)' 'MEKSEAIAYTMTGGSGLYSYSKNSNFQMKIIDAAKELINKSITEKLDVNIFSSSNTLRLADLGCAAGPNTFAAVQNII' A
#
# COMPACT_ATOMS: atom_id res chain seq x y z
N MET A 1 26.96 -21.06 9.75
CA MET A 1 25.68 -20.39 10.09
C MET A 1 24.80 -20.54 8.87
N GLU A 2 23.90 -21.51 8.91
CA GLU A 2 23.00 -21.86 7.82
C GLU A 2 22.02 -20.71 7.61
N LYS A 3 22.00 -20.11 6.41
CA LYS A 3 21.00 -19.11 6.05
C LYS A 3 19.68 -19.86 5.90
N SER A 4 18.72 -19.61 6.79
CA SER A 4 17.33 -19.97 6.50
C SER A 4 16.86 -19.09 5.35
N GLU A 5 16.61 -19.69 4.18
CA GLU A 5 15.85 -19.03 3.13
C GLU A 5 14.41 -18.87 3.62
N ALA A 6 13.97 -17.63 3.80
CA ALA A 6 12.57 -17.34 4.04
C ALA A 6 11.80 -17.68 2.75
N ILE A 7 10.93 -18.68 2.80
CA ILE A 7 10.02 -19.00 1.70
C ILE A 7 9.04 -17.82 1.57
N ALA A 8 9.16 -17.08 0.47
CA ALA A 8 8.28 -15.96 0.16
C ALA A 8 7.04 -16.45 -0.58
N TYR A 9 5.87 -16.34 0.05
CA TYR A 9 4.59 -16.58 -0.60
C TYR A 9 4.06 -15.27 -1.18
N THR A 10 4.07 -15.16 -2.51
CA THR A 10 3.62 -13.96 -3.23
C THR A 10 2.28 -14.18 -3.91
N MET A 11 1.58 -13.09 -4.22
CA MET A 11 0.41 -13.14 -5.10
C MET A 11 0.83 -13.50 -6.53
N THR A 12 -0.10 -14.04 -7.31
CA THR A 12 0.14 -14.36 -8.74
C THR A 12 0.47 -13.09 -9.52
N GLY A 13 1.69 -13.00 -10.03
CA GLY A 13 2.15 -11.85 -10.81
C GLY A 13 1.58 -11.78 -12.24
N GLY A 14 1.98 -10.74 -12.96
CA GLY A 14 1.64 -10.53 -14.38
C GLY A 14 0.31 -9.83 -14.62
N SER A 15 -0.14 -9.86 -15.88
CA SER A 15 -1.34 -9.16 -16.38
C SER A 15 -2.37 -10.09 -17.03
N GLY A 16 -2.13 -11.40 -16.99
CA GLY A 16 -3.01 -12.43 -17.57
C GLY A 16 -4.31 -12.62 -16.77
N LEU A 17 -5.20 -13.47 -17.30
CA LEU A 17 -6.54 -13.73 -16.73
C LEU A 17 -6.52 -14.14 -15.26
N TYR A 18 -5.51 -14.90 -14.84
CA TYR A 18 -5.36 -15.42 -13.47
C TYR A 18 -4.40 -14.60 -12.60
N SER A 19 -3.94 -13.45 -13.09
CA SER A 19 -3.06 -12.57 -12.31
C SER A 19 -3.81 -11.92 -11.16
N TYR A 20 -3.09 -11.57 -10.10
CA TYR A 20 -3.63 -10.83 -8.97
C TYR A 20 -4.27 -9.52 -9.41
N SER A 21 -3.61 -8.77 -10.30
CA SER A 21 -4.12 -7.50 -10.83
C SER A 21 -5.51 -7.57 -11.46
N LYS A 22 -5.95 -8.75 -11.92
CA LYS A 22 -7.29 -9.00 -12.50
C LYS A 22 -8.26 -9.68 -11.54
N ASN A 23 -7.78 -10.19 -10.39
CA ASN A 23 -8.56 -10.96 -9.43
C ASN A 23 -8.52 -10.37 -8.01
N SER A 24 -8.09 -9.12 -7.85
CA SER A 24 -7.92 -8.44 -6.55
C SER A 24 -9.01 -7.44 -6.19
N ASN A 25 -10.21 -7.58 -6.77
CA ASN A 25 -11.33 -6.64 -6.60
C ASN A 25 -11.81 -6.54 -5.15
N PHE A 26 -11.74 -7.63 -4.38
CA PHE A 26 -12.14 -7.60 -2.97
C PHE A 26 -11.19 -6.71 -2.15
N GLN A 27 -9.88 -6.85 -2.36
CA GLN A 27 -8.87 -6.02 -1.72
C GLN A 27 -8.98 -4.55 -2.15
N MET A 28 -9.32 -4.28 -3.43
CA MET A 28 -9.58 -2.91 -3.89
C MET A 28 -10.72 -2.24 -3.11
N LYS A 29 -11.84 -2.95 -2.91
CA LYS A 29 -12.98 -2.41 -2.11
C LYS A 29 -12.59 -2.10 -0.67
N ILE A 30 -11.68 -2.88 -0.09
CA ILE A 30 -11.16 -2.63 1.26
C ILE A 30 -10.31 -1.35 1.28
N ILE A 31 -9.47 -1.14 0.26
CA ILE A 31 -8.67 0.07 0.12
C ILE A 31 -9.58 1.31 0.03
N ASP A 32 -10.65 1.22 -0.76
CA ASP A 32 -11.63 2.30 -0.87
C ASP A 32 -12.33 2.60 0.47
N ALA A 33 -12.75 1.55 1.19
CA ALA A 33 -13.37 1.69 2.51
C ALA A 33 -12.39 2.24 3.57
N ALA A 34 -11.10 1.92 3.47
CA ALA A 34 -10.06 2.39 4.39
C ALA A 34 -9.68 3.87 4.19
N LYS A 35 -10.05 4.47 3.05
CA LYS A 35 -9.69 5.85 2.72
C LYS A 35 -10.07 6.86 3.80
N GLU A 36 -11.29 6.76 4.34
CA GLU A 36 -11.76 7.66 5.39
C GLU A 36 -10.92 7.53 6.68
N LEU A 37 -10.57 6.30 7.05
CA LEU A 37 -9.74 6.03 8.22
C LEU A 37 -8.31 6.55 8.04
N ILE A 38 -7.74 6.45 6.84
CA ILE A 38 -6.42 7.00 6.50
C ILE A 38 -6.45 8.53 6.66
N ASN A 39 -7.42 9.20 6.03
CA ASN A 39 -7.56 10.66 6.10
C ASN A 39 -7.73 11.16 7.53
N LYS A 40 -8.58 10.49 8.31
CA LYS A 40 -8.77 10.79 9.74
C LYS A 40 -7.46 10.62 10.51
N SER A 41 -6.75 9.53 10.30
CA SER A 41 -5.49 9.25 11.01
C SER A 41 -4.40 10.27 10.70
N ILE A 42 -4.27 10.68 9.43
CA ILE A 42 -3.33 11.72 9.02
C ILE A 42 -3.70 13.04 9.70
N THR A 43 -4.97 13.44 9.63
CA THR A 43 -5.46 14.71 10.18
C THR A 43 -5.27 14.80 11.69
N GLU A 44 -5.53 13.69 12.41
CA GLU A 44 -5.48 13.68 13.87
C GLU A 44 -4.09 13.40 14.45
N LYS A 45 -3.19 12.74 13.70
CA LYS A 45 -1.94 12.20 14.26
C LYS A 45 -0.67 12.64 13.57
N LEU A 46 -0.73 13.09 12.31
CA LEU A 46 0.47 13.55 11.60
C LEU A 46 0.76 15.01 11.97
N ASP A 47 1.74 15.24 12.83
CA ASP A 47 2.23 16.59 13.10
C ASP A 47 3.05 17.10 11.92
N VAL A 48 2.48 18.03 11.15
CA VAL A 48 3.14 18.59 9.96
C VAL A 48 4.35 19.46 10.29
N ASN A 49 4.51 19.91 11.55
CA ASN A 49 5.65 20.73 11.96
C ASN A 49 6.97 19.94 11.93
N ILE A 50 6.93 18.61 11.96
CA ILE A 50 8.11 17.76 11.79
C ILE A 50 8.76 17.93 10.41
N PHE A 51 8.02 18.43 9.42
CA PHE A 51 8.50 18.73 8.07
C PHE A 51 9.07 20.14 7.91
N SER A 52 9.17 20.92 9.00
CA SER A 52 9.68 22.30 8.98
C SER A 52 11.11 22.43 8.42
N SER A 53 11.92 21.37 8.53
CA SER A 53 13.28 21.31 7.96
C SER A 53 13.36 20.65 6.57
N SER A 54 12.27 20.00 6.11
CA SER A 54 12.20 19.29 4.84
C SER A 54 10.75 19.09 4.42
N ASN A 55 10.37 19.68 3.29
CA ASN A 55 9.01 19.56 2.72
C ASN A 55 8.71 18.18 2.09
N THR A 56 9.50 17.14 2.41
CA THR A 56 9.38 15.82 1.79
C THR A 56 8.77 14.81 2.75
N LEU A 57 7.59 14.30 2.42
CA LEU A 57 7.00 13.10 3.03
C LEU A 57 7.31 11.88 2.16
N ARG A 58 7.89 10.83 2.77
CA ARG A 58 8.19 9.56 2.07
C ARG A 58 7.17 8.50 2.47
N LEU A 59 6.53 7.90 1.48
CA LEU A 59 5.52 6.86 1.68
C LEU A 59 6.06 5.51 1.19
N ALA A 60 5.65 4.44 1.86
CA ALA A 60 5.94 3.07 1.46
C ALA A 60 4.70 2.20 1.68
N ASP A 61 4.34 1.39 0.67
CA ASP A 61 3.29 0.38 0.76
C ASP A 61 3.91 -1.00 0.94
N LEU A 62 3.75 -1.59 2.13
CA LEU A 62 4.39 -2.84 2.52
C LEU A 62 3.49 -4.01 2.16
N GLY A 63 3.96 -4.89 1.26
CA GLY A 63 3.14 -5.97 0.72
C GLY A 63 2.26 -5.54 -0.46
N CYS A 64 2.73 -4.59 -1.27
CA CYS A 64 2.01 -3.97 -2.38
C CYS A 64 1.47 -4.93 -3.47
N ALA A 65 2.00 -6.16 -3.54
CA ALA A 65 1.72 -7.12 -4.60
C ALA A 65 1.89 -6.51 -6.02
N ALA A 66 1.37 -7.17 -7.06
CA ALA A 66 1.43 -6.66 -8.44
C ALA A 66 0.03 -6.27 -8.92
N GLY A 67 -0.21 -4.99 -9.16
CA GLY A 67 -1.49 -4.51 -9.70
C GLY A 67 -1.87 -3.09 -9.28
N PRO A 68 -3.10 -2.67 -9.60
CA PRO A 68 -3.54 -1.28 -9.41
C PRO A 68 -3.78 -0.88 -7.95
N ASN A 69 -3.99 -1.88 -7.07
CA ASN A 69 -4.35 -1.68 -5.67
C ASN A 69 -3.33 -0.80 -4.92
N THR A 70 -2.03 -1.05 -5.09
CA THR A 70 -0.97 -0.28 -4.41
C THR A 70 -0.99 1.21 -4.78
N PHE A 71 -1.28 1.52 -6.04
CA PHE A 71 -1.38 2.91 -6.49
C PHE A 71 -2.59 3.61 -5.88
N ALA A 72 -3.74 2.92 -5.78
CA ALA A 72 -4.91 3.46 -5.10
C ALA A 72 -4.63 3.69 -3.60
N ALA A 73 -3.96 2.75 -2.93
CA ALA A 73 -3.62 2.86 -1.52
C ALA A 73 -2.72 4.06 -1.23
N VAL A 74 -1.65 4.25 -2.01
CA VAL A 74 -0.74 5.40 -1.85
C VAL A 74 -1.43 6.71 -2.24
N GLN A 75 -2.24 6.71 -3.30
CA GLN A 75 -2.96 7.89 -3.74
C GLN A 75 -3.99 8.36 -2.70
N ASN A 76 -4.54 7.47 -1.88
CA ASN A 76 -5.46 7.84 -0.80
C ASN A 76 -4.79 8.67 0.32
N ILE A 77 -3.46 8.78 0.34
CA ILE A 77 -2.69 9.58 1.30
C ILE A 77 -2.41 11.01 0.79
N ILE A 78 -2.52 11.24 -0.53
CA ILE A 78 -2.21 12.50 -1.24
C ILE A 78 -3.51 13.23 -1.59
#